data_AF-A0A7Y3GC31-F1
#
_entry.id   AF-A0A7Y3GC31-F1
#
_cell.length_a   1.000
_cell.length_b   1.000
_cell.length_c   1.000
_cell.angle_alpha   90.00
_cell.angle_beta   90.00
_cell.angle_gamma   90.00
#
_symmetry.space_group_name_H-M   'P 1'
#
loop_
_entity.id
_entity.type
_entity.pdbx_description
1 polymer ?
#
loop_
_entity_poly.entity_id
_entity_poly.type
_entity_poly.pdbx_seq_one_letter_code
_entity_poly.pdbx_strand_id
1 'polypeptide(L)'
;MSSLRTSFLLPLLLVPLLLGGCRWQSVRVVIPDFGSAGVQGVRLWKAIDGSGEFAEDGVFVFTGTSPPSGGSRQVFYRFASADGTVALPISTTAVLSGDLLLVELHYPTSAEPALYRISTWNEAGESHPSNAIQL
;
A
#
# COMPACT_ATOMS: atom_id res chain seq x y z
N MET A 1 28.16 51.39 -33.87
CA MET A 1 27.05 50.44 -34.12
C MET A 1 27.56 49.04 -33.84
N SER A 2 26.77 48.26 -33.09
CA SER A 2 26.81 46.79 -32.99
C SER A 2 27.99 46.17 -32.22
N SER A 3 27.83 45.20 -31.32
CA SER A 3 26.70 44.64 -30.59
C SER A 3 27.32 43.72 -29.52
N LEU A 4 26.91 43.84 -28.25
CA LEU A 4 27.14 42.82 -27.24
C LEU A 4 26.54 41.48 -27.72
N ARG A 5 27.26 40.38 -27.55
CA ARG A 5 26.67 39.03 -27.52
C ARG A 5 27.08 38.32 -26.24
N THR A 6 26.16 38.39 -25.29
CA THR A 6 26.18 37.76 -23.98
C THR A 6 26.10 36.25 -24.13
N SER A 7 27.18 35.54 -23.81
CA SER A 7 27.17 34.09 -23.68
C SER A 7 26.51 33.70 -22.35
N PHE A 8 25.19 33.58 -22.33
CA PHE A 8 24.47 32.87 -21.27
C PHE A 8 24.60 31.37 -21.54
N LEU A 9 25.59 30.73 -20.92
CA LEU A 9 25.66 29.29 -20.80
C LEU A 9 24.57 28.85 -19.81
N LEU A 10 23.48 28.36 -20.37
CA LEU A 10 22.32 27.78 -19.71
C LEU A 10 22.77 26.52 -18.93
N PRO A 11 22.62 26.44 -17.59
CA PRO A 11 22.88 25.22 -16.83
C PRO A 11 21.65 24.31 -16.95
N LEU A 12 21.47 23.67 -18.10
CA LEU A 12 20.31 22.82 -18.36
C LEU A 12 20.69 21.33 -18.25
N LEU A 13 21.25 20.91 -17.11
CA LEU A 13 21.63 19.51 -16.91
C LEU A 13 21.49 19.03 -15.46
N LEU A 14 20.34 19.29 -14.82
CA LEU A 14 20.09 18.83 -13.45
C LEU A 14 18.65 18.31 -13.19
N VAL A 15 17.81 18.12 -14.21
CA VAL A 15 16.35 17.92 -14.00
C VAL A 15 15.81 16.46 -14.04
N PRO A 16 16.48 15.38 -14.51
CA PRO A 16 15.79 14.08 -14.52
C PRO A 16 15.88 13.28 -13.20
N LEU A 17 16.68 13.69 -12.21
CA LEU A 17 16.92 12.87 -11.00
C LEU A 17 15.85 13.00 -9.89
N LEU A 18 14.77 13.76 -10.12
CA LEU A 18 13.68 13.95 -9.15
C LEU A 18 12.37 13.20 -9.48
N LEU A 19 12.33 12.39 -10.55
CA LEU A 19 11.07 11.84 -11.08
C LEU A 19 10.77 10.38 -10.72
N GLY A 20 11.63 9.69 -9.97
CA GLY A 20 11.37 8.34 -9.44
C GLY A 20 10.95 8.34 -7.96
N GLY A 21 10.18 9.35 -7.55
CA GLY A 21 9.86 9.60 -6.14
C GLY A 21 9.04 8.47 -5.52
N CYS A 22 9.51 7.93 -4.40
CA CYS A 22 8.70 7.08 -3.53
C CYS A 22 7.39 7.82 -3.20
N ARG A 23 6.24 7.25 -3.59
CA ARG A 23 4.92 7.81 -3.32
C ARG A 23 4.20 6.96 -2.29
N TRP A 24 3.39 7.61 -1.46
CA TRP A 24 2.47 6.92 -0.55
C TRP A 24 1.16 6.64 -1.28
N GLN A 25 0.73 5.39 -1.25
CA GLN A 25 -0.55 4.93 -1.77
C GLN A 25 -1.38 4.37 -0.61
N SER A 26 -2.70 4.33 -0.78
CA SER A 26 -3.59 3.63 0.15
C SER A 26 -4.52 2.64 -0.54
N VAL A 27 -4.92 1.62 0.20
CA VAL A 27 -5.92 0.64 -0.21
C VAL A 27 -6.96 0.47 0.90
N ARG A 28 -8.24 0.52 0.52
CA ARG A 28 -9.33 0.26 1.47
C ARG A 28 -9.70 -1.20 1.44
N VAL A 29 -9.67 -1.83 2.61
CA VAL A 29 -9.95 -3.25 2.79
C VAL A 29 -11.12 -3.40 3.74
N VAL A 30 -12.07 -4.25 3.36
CA VAL A 30 -13.13 -4.75 4.23
C VAL A 30 -12.70 -6.13 4.67
N ILE A 31 -12.46 -6.30 5.97
CA ILE A 31 -12.07 -7.58 6.55
C ILE A 31 -13.27 -8.11 7.33
N PRO A 32 -14.00 -9.10 6.78
CA PRO A 32 -15.03 -9.79 7.53
C PRO A 32 -14.37 -10.57 8.67
N ASP A 33 -15.11 -10.77 9.76
CA ASP A 33 -14.71 -11.63 10.86
C ASP A 33 -13.34 -11.26 11.46
N PHE A 34 -12.94 -9.99 11.42
CA PHE A 34 -11.60 -9.56 11.81
C PHE A 34 -11.27 -9.98 13.26
N GLY A 35 -12.24 -9.83 14.16
CA GLY A 35 -12.10 -10.24 15.56
C GLY A 35 -12.21 -11.75 15.77
N SER A 36 -13.16 -12.41 15.11
CA SER A 36 -13.50 -13.81 15.32
C SER A 36 -12.56 -14.79 14.59
N ALA A 37 -12.03 -14.40 13.42
CA ALA A 37 -11.07 -15.18 12.64
C ALA A 37 -9.61 -14.89 12.99
N GLY A 38 -9.32 -13.88 13.83
CA GLY A 38 -7.95 -13.54 14.23
C GLY A 38 -7.05 -13.20 13.04
N VAL A 39 -7.52 -12.35 12.13
CA VAL A 39 -6.78 -11.99 10.92
C VAL A 39 -5.43 -11.37 11.29
N GLN A 40 -4.35 -11.95 10.77
CA GLN A 40 -2.97 -11.54 11.04
C GLN A 40 -2.47 -10.51 10.04
N GLY A 41 -3.04 -10.49 8.84
CA GLY A 41 -2.62 -9.51 7.83
C GLY A 41 -3.38 -9.58 6.52
N VAL A 42 -2.88 -8.80 5.59
CA VAL A 42 -3.40 -8.64 4.23
C VAL A 42 -2.26 -8.81 3.24
N ARG A 43 -2.42 -9.61 2.19
CA ARG A 43 -1.46 -9.67 1.07
C ARG A 43 -1.95 -8.81 -0.08
N LEU A 44 -1.01 -8.18 -0.76
CA LEU A 44 -1.21 -7.37 -1.94
C LEU A 44 -0.58 -8.09 -3.13
N TRP A 45 -1.42 -8.44 -4.10
CA TRP A 45 -1.01 -9.16 -5.31
C TRP A 45 -1.09 -8.22 -6.49
N LYS A 46 0.02 -7.97 -7.19
CA LYS A 46 0.08 -7.12 -8.38
C LYS A 46 0.02 -7.95 -9.65
N ALA A 47 -0.73 -7.49 -10.64
CA ALA A 47 -0.77 -8.11 -11.96
C ALA A 47 0.62 -8.08 -12.61
N ILE A 48 1.01 -9.19 -13.22
CA ILE A 48 2.19 -9.28 -14.07
C ILE A 48 1.75 -8.89 -15.49
N ASP A 49 2.41 -7.89 -16.06
CA ASP A 49 2.03 -7.32 -17.34
C ASP A 49 1.97 -8.39 -18.45
N GLY A 50 0.82 -8.48 -19.11
CA GLY A 50 0.61 -9.35 -20.27
C GLY A 50 0.43 -10.84 -19.98
N SER A 51 0.60 -11.32 -18.75
CA SER A 51 0.41 -12.75 -18.43
C SER A 51 -0.99 -13.10 -17.90
N GLY A 52 -1.70 -12.12 -17.34
CA GLY A 52 -2.97 -12.35 -16.63
C GLY A 52 -2.78 -12.98 -15.24
N GLU A 53 -1.54 -13.20 -14.83
CA GLU A 53 -1.18 -13.71 -13.50
C GLU A 53 -0.94 -12.56 -12.52
N PHE A 54 -0.91 -12.90 -11.24
CA PHE A 54 -0.62 -11.96 -10.16
C PHE A 54 0.54 -12.49 -9.32
N ALA A 55 1.49 -11.62 -8.98
CA ALA A 55 2.59 -11.88 -8.06
C ALA A 55 2.40 -11.09 -6.76
N GLU A 56 2.97 -11.56 -5.66
CA GLU A 56 2.98 -10.80 -4.41
C GLU A 56 3.82 -9.52 -4.60
N ASP A 57 3.23 -8.37 -4.27
CA ASP A 57 3.89 -7.05 -4.26
C ASP A 57 4.32 -6.67 -2.83
N GLY A 58 3.54 -7.12 -1.84
CA GLY A 58 3.86 -6.96 -0.44
C GLY A 58 2.75 -7.44 0.49
N VAL A 59 3.00 -7.29 1.79
CA VAL A 59 2.09 -7.73 2.85
C VAL A 59 1.94 -6.64 3.91
N PHE A 60 0.73 -6.50 4.42
CA PHE A 60 0.41 -5.76 5.63
C PHE A 60 0.30 -6.74 6.79
N VAL A 61 1.13 -6.59 7.81
CA VAL A 61 1.08 -7.42 9.02
C VAL A 61 0.46 -6.60 10.15
N PHE A 62 -0.68 -7.03 10.68
CA PHE A 62 -1.29 -6.42 11.84
C PHE A 62 -0.49 -6.76 13.09
N THR A 63 -0.08 -5.74 13.83
CA THR A 63 0.75 -5.88 15.04
C THR A 63 -0.04 -5.62 16.31
N GLY A 64 -1.26 -5.10 16.19
CA GLY A 64 -2.12 -4.85 17.33
C GLY A 64 -3.27 -3.91 16.98
N THR A 65 -4.12 -3.68 17.97
CA THR A 65 -5.24 -2.74 17.86
C THR A 65 -5.50 -2.07 19.20
N SER A 66 -6.08 -0.88 19.17
CA SER A 66 -6.63 -0.27 20.39
C SER A 66 -7.98 -0.90 20.76
N PRO A 67 -8.43 -0.75 22.02
CA PRO A 67 -9.83 -0.93 22.36
C PRO A 67 -10.73 -0.05 21.48
N PRO A 68 -11.95 -0.49 21.16
CA PRO A 68 -12.89 0.29 20.38
C PRO A 68 -13.34 1.54 21.14
N SER A 69 -13.44 2.67 20.43
CA SER A 69 -13.96 3.95 20.93
C SER A 69 -14.88 4.56 19.88
N GLY A 70 -16.16 4.76 20.22
CA GLY A 70 -17.14 5.38 19.33
C GLY A 70 -17.35 4.66 17.98
N GLY A 71 -17.29 3.31 17.96
CA GLY A 71 -17.43 2.53 16.72
C GLY A 71 -16.19 2.52 15.82
N SER A 72 -15.08 3.07 16.31
CA SER A 72 -13.77 3.06 15.63
C SER A 72 -12.73 2.35 16.49
N ARG A 73 -11.63 1.91 15.87
CA ARG A 73 -10.44 1.43 16.57
C ARG A 73 -9.18 1.88 15.84
N GLN A 74 -8.08 2.09 16.55
CA GLN A 74 -6.78 2.15 15.90
C GLN A 74 -6.32 0.73 15.54
N VAL A 75 -5.79 0.58 14.34
CA VAL A 75 -5.12 -0.62 13.84
C VAL A 75 -3.65 -0.27 13.63
N PHE A 76 -2.77 -1.06 14.22
CA PHE A 76 -1.33 -0.94 14.07
C PHE A 76 -0.84 -2.03 13.12
N TYR A 77 -0.03 -1.66 12.14
CA TYR A 77 0.47 -2.59 11.15
C TYR A 77 1.84 -2.19 10.62
N ARG A 78 2.48 -3.13 9.91
CA ARG A 78 3.70 -2.89 9.13
C ARG A 78 3.46 -3.33 7.70
N PHE A 79 4.01 -2.61 6.74
CA PHE A 79 4.08 -3.08 5.35
C PHE A 79 5.46 -3.67 5.09
N ALA A 80 5.51 -4.81 4.41
CA ALA A 80 6.75 -5.37 3.87
C ALA A 80 6.55 -5.62 2.37
N SER A 81 7.41 -5.07 1.53
CA SER A 81 7.38 -5.35 0.09
C SER A 81 7.97 -6.72 -0.21
N ALA A 82 7.69 -7.25 -1.41
CA ALA A 82 8.14 -8.56 -1.85
C ALA A 82 9.67 -8.74 -1.87
N ASP A 83 10.43 -7.64 -1.94
CA ASP A 83 11.89 -7.64 -1.83
C ASP A 83 12.41 -7.74 -0.38
N GLY A 84 11.51 -7.80 0.60
CA GLY A 84 11.83 -7.87 2.03
C GLY A 84 12.04 -6.51 2.69
N THR A 85 11.86 -5.38 1.98
CA THR A 85 11.94 -4.05 2.59
C THR A 85 10.74 -3.84 3.51
N VAL A 86 11.01 -3.57 4.79
CA VAL A 86 9.97 -3.35 5.81
C VAL A 86 9.81 -1.86 6.08
N ALA A 87 8.59 -1.35 5.92
CA ALA A 87 8.23 0.01 6.27
C ALA A 87 8.15 0.20 7.80
N LEU A 88 8.25 1.45 8.25
CA LEU A 88 8.01 1.80 9.66
C LEU A 88 6.61 1.34 10.11
N PRO A 89 6.42 1.06 11.41
CA PRO A 89 5.08 0.82 11.94
C PRO A 89 4.15 1.99 11.63
N ILE A 90 2.96 1.69 11.10
CA ILE A 90 1.92 2.65 10.77
C ILE A 90 0.72 2.37 11.67
N SER A 91 0.01 3.43 12.07
CA SER A 91 -1.32 3.31 12.67
C SER A 91 -2.35 4.01 11.79
N THR A 92 -3.54 3.42 11.72
CA THR A 92 -4.68 3.98 10.98
C THR A 92 -5.95 3.82 11.81
N THR A 93 -6.93 4.69 11.56
CA THR A 93 -8.26 4.57 12.18
C THR A 93 -9.11 3.68 11.30
N ALA A 94 -9.62 2.59 11.87
CA ALA A 94 -10.54 1.69 11.22
C ALA A 94 -11.94 1.83 11.81
N VAL A 95 -12.95 1.63 10.97
CA VAL A 95 -14.35 1.62 11.38
C VAL A 95 -14.77 0.19 11.66
N LEU A 96 -15.45 -0.02 12.79
CA LEU A 96 -16.03 -1.30 13.17
C LEU A 96 -17.54 -1.29 12.90
N SER A 97 -18.03 -2.35 12.27
CA SER A 97 -19.46 -2.60 12.09
C SER A 97 -19.75 -4.06 12.40
N GLY A 98 -20.06 -4.35 13.67
CA GLY A 98 -20.09 -5.72 14.18
C GLY A 98 -18.69 -6.35 14.13
N ASP A 99 -18.58 -7.51 13.46
CA ASP A 99 -17.32 -8.24 13.26
C ASP A 99 -16.51 -7.75 12.04
N LEU A 100 -17.07 -6.82 11.27
CA LEU A 100 -16.43 -6.24 10.10
C LEU A 100 -15.48 -5.12 10.51
N LEU A 101 -14.27 -5.15 9.94
CA LEU A 101 -13.30 -4.07 10.01
C LEU A 101 -13.16 -3.41 8.63
N LEU A 102 -13.48 -2.13 8.53
CA LEU A 102 -13.16 -1.30 7.37
C LEU A 102 -11.89 -0.48 7.68
N VAL A 103 -10.82 -0.75 6.93
CA VAL A 103 -9.50 -0.13 7.19
C VAL A 103 -8.90 0.42 5.91
N GLU A 104 -8.26 1.59 6.00
CA GLU A 104 -7.44 2.16 4.94
C GLU A 104 -5.97 1.93 5.28
N LEU A 105 -5.29 1.14 4.45
CA LEU A 105 -3.91 0.72 4.61
C LEU A 105 -3.01 1.48 3.66
N HIS A 106 -2.08 2.23 4.23
CA HIS A 106 -1.06 3.00 3.51
C HIS A 106 0.22 2.19 3.33
N TYR A 107 0.85 2.31 2.16
CA TYR A 107 2.13 1.69 1.84
C TYR A 107 2.94 2.56 0.87
N PRO A 108 4.28 2.50 0.92
CA PRO A 108 5.14 3.11 -0.09
C PRO A 108 5.07 2.29 -1.39
N THR A 109 5.00 2.98 -2.52
CA THR A 109 5.13 2.36 -3.84
C THR A 109 5.95 3.25 -4.77
N SER A 110 6.76 2.62 -5.61
CA SER A 110 7.44 3.26 -6.75
C SER A 110 6.76 2.94 -8.08
N ALA A 111 5.73 2.09 -8.06
CA ALA A 111 5.09 1.57 -9.26
C ALA A 111 4.12 2.57 -9.87
N GLU A 112 3.96 2.49 -11.19
CA GLU A 112 2.83 3.06 -11.94
C GLU A 112 1.50 2.43 -11.52
N PRO A 113 0.34 3.06 -11.82
CA PRO A 113 -0.96 2.45 -11.56
C PRO A 113 -1.05 1.05 -12.14
N ALA A 114 -1.49 0.08 -11.34
CA ALA A 114 -1.54 -1.33 -11.75
C ALA A 114 -2.81 -2.01 -11.24
N LEU A 115 -3.10 -3.20 -11.75
CA LEU A 115 -4.16 -4.04 -11.23
C LEU A 115 -3.66 -4.83 -10.03
N TYR A 116 -4.47 -4.85 -8.98
CA TYR A 116 -4.16 -5.49 -7.72
C TYR A 116 -5.30 -6.42 -7.27
N ARG A 117 -4.95 -7.49 -6.57
CA ARG A 117 -5.87 -8.30 -5.77
C ARG A 117 -5.42 -8.31 -4.33
N ILE A 118 -6.35 -8.60 -3.44
CA ILE A 118 -6.13 -8.56 -2.00
C ILE A 118 -6.64 -9.84 -1.39
N SER A 119 -5.87 -10.44 -0.50
CA SER A 119 -6.32 -11.55 0.36
C SER A 119 -5.98 -11.25 1.81
N THR A 120 -6.68 -11.90 2.72
CA THR A 120 -6.41 -11.87 4.16
C THR A 120 -5.82 -13.20 4.58
N TRP A 121 -5.00 -13.22 5.63
CA TRP A 121 -4.43 -14.46 6.15
C TRP A 121 -4.40 -14.49 7.68
N ASN A 122 -4.39 -15.71 8.21
CA ASN A 122 -4.22 -16.05 9.62
C ASN A 122 -3.56 -17.43 9.73
N GLU A 123 -3.56 -18.01 10.93
CA GLU A 123 -2.99 -19.35 11.18
C GLU A 123 -3.74 -20.48 10.46
N ALA A 124 -5.01 -20.28 10.12
CA ALA A 124 -5.83 -21.26 9.39
C ALA A 124 -5.56 -21.26 7.87
N GLY A 125 -4.87 -20.23 7.37
CA GLY A 125 -4.49 -20.11 5.98
C GLY A 125 -4.86 -18.75 5.39
N GLU A 126 -4.97 -18.73 4.07
CA GLU A 126 -5.24 -17.53 3.29
C GLU A 126 -6.63 -17.59 2.66
N SER A 127 -7.33 -16.45 2.62
CA SER A 127 -8.61 -16.33 1.93
C SER A 127 -8.44 -16.27 0.42
N HIS A 128 -9.53 -16.50 -0.32
CA HIS A 128 -9.53 -16.27 -1.76
C HIS A 128 -9.24 -14.78 -2.07
N PRO A 129 -8.33 -14.49 -3.02
CA PRO A 129 -8.08 -13.11 -3.43
C PRO A 129 -9.33 -12.43 -3.98
N SER A 130 -9.44 -11.13 -3.75
CA SER A 130 -10.50 -10.27 -4.27
C SER A 130 -10.52 -10.24 -5.80
N ASN A 131 -11.59 -9.65 -6.35
CA ASN A 131 -11.56 -9.16 -7.72
C ASN A 131 -10.43 -8.13 -7.89
N ALA A 132 -9.94 -8.00 -9.12
CA ALA A 132 -8.91 -7.03 -9.45
C ALA A 132 -9.43 -5.59 -9.28
N ILE A 133 -8.62 -4.74 -8.66
CA ILE A 133 -8.87 -3.32 -8.48
C ILE A 133 -7.68 -2.53 -9.04
N GLN A 134 -7.91 -1.32 -9.53
CA GLN A 134 -6.82 -0.45 -9.97
C GLN A 134 -6.37 0.43 -8.79
N LEU A 135 -5.07 0.38 -8.47
CA LEU A 135 -4.44 1.23 -7.45
C LEU A 135 -3.35 2.10 -8.09
#